data_AF-A0A8B8EP35-F1
#
_entry.id   AF-A0A8B8EP35-F1
#
_cell.length_a   1.000
_cell.length_b   1.000
_cell.length_c   1.000
_cell.angle_alpha   90.00
_cell.angle_beta   90.00
_cell.angle_gamma   90.00
#
_symmetry.space_group_name_H-M   'P 1'
#
loop_
_entity.id
_entity.type
_entity.pdbx_description
1 polymer ?
#
loop_
_entity_poly.entity_id
_entity_poly.type
_entity_poly.pdbx_seq_one_letter_code
_entity_poly.pdbx_strand_id
1 'polypeptide(L)'
;MDPFPDRRQIMDDSYESVTVVDVYDQAAGIGKEFEKLIENYGVEAVTDLMPKVIKALEQLENLAGRYEKESSEITELRFTIDKLENEKQERAQERQRYEDELLQIEDNWQRETKDLLKAVSSLQEENKRLQDRLVDTKQAVAEEVAAVTRQTEEKEIQVLTKLKETVDKQREELRKCKTEVKHRTADCDALQSQLEQIVKVNSDLRRSNSIQKKQAHTLLEEKSELEAQLTDKEQQIKKITHMIKEQEERQTQNQETSPKPPPHPSLEVEEDETTVHNEIDISHSTSQFPPGAPPVSEQERPEEQGENMGSIELTRSMIGKMVIDLKDPDRPRFTMKELKTVLMERNELKAKLLEVEEELTSYRPKYQGEDLPVHGPINREPDEKVYPGHRKPSGIRKFTLFIFDSLFGSSSSSSSRSRTDSEIC
;
A
#
# COMPACT_ATOMS: atom_id res chain seq x y z
N MET A 1 33.98 38.72 56.17
CA MET A 1 35.07 39.11 57.09
C MET A 1 35.89 40.11 56.32
N ASP A 2 35.36 41.32 56.24
CA ASP A 2 35.77 42.30 55.26
C ASP A 2 36.74 43.25 55.96
N PRO A 3 37.99 43.37 55.48
CA PRO A 3 39.09 43.97 56.25
C PRO A 3 39.06 45.50 56.24
N PHE A 4 38.02 46.12 55.70
CA PHE A 4 37.86 47.56 55.62
C PHE A 4 36.56 47.97 56.32
N PRO A 5 36.63 48.74 57.43
CA PRO A 5 35.43 49.40 57.96
C PRO A 5 34.89 50.37 56.92
N ASP A 6 33.56 50.53 56.85
CA ASP A 6 32.94 51.34 55.81
C ASP A 6 33.37 52.80 55.91
N ARG A 7 34.15 53.24 54.91
CA ARG A 7 34.71 54.59 54.84
C ARG A 7 33.63 55.66 54.72
N ARG A 8 32.39 55.29 54.35
CA ARG A 8 31.21 56.16 54.33
C ARG A 8 30.91 56.73 55.73
N GLN A 9 31.17 55.99 56.82
CA GLN A 9 30.85 56.42 58.20
C GLN A 9 31.91 57.31 58.87
N ILE A 10 33.14 57.38 58.35
CA ILE A 10 34.27 58.04 59.06
C ILE A 10 34.30 59.57 58.86
N MET A 11 33.43 60.13 58.00
CA MET A 11 33.49 61.53 57.58
C MET A 11 32.25 62.38 57.95
N ASP A 12 31.28 61.83 58.67
CA ASP A 12 29.97 62.49 58.91
C ASP A 12 29.88 63.23 60.28
N ASP A 13 30.83 63.03 61.21
CA ASP A 13 30.57 63.20 62.65
C ASP A 13 31.70 63.96 63.42
N SER A 14 32.29 65.03 62.85
CA SER A 14 33.36 65.78 63.56
C SER A 14 33.56 67.26 63.21
N TYR A 15 32.84 67.85 62.24
CA TYR A 15 33.03 69.26 61.87
C TYR A 15 31.69 69.95 61.57
N GLU A 16 31.24 70.81 62.50
CA GLU A 16 30.27 71.87 62.18
C GLU A 16 30.94 72.80 61.15
N SER A 17 30.52 72.65 59.89
CA SER A 17 31.14 73.36 58.78
C SER A 17 30.67 74.81 58.73
N VAL A 18 31.58 75.75 58.96
CA VAL A 18 31.35 77.19 58.84
C VAL A 18 30.81 77.50 57.44
N THR A 19 29.53 77.83 57.38
CA THR A 19 28.84 78.26 56.15
C THR A 19 29.22 79.69 55.80
N VAL A 20 28.89 80.12 54.59
CA VAL A 20 29.02 81.52 54.21
C VAL A 20 28.22 82.41 55.17
N VAL A 21 27.02 81.99 55.59
CA VAL A 21 26.15 82.74 56.53
C VAL A 21 26.86 82.98 57.87
N ASP A 22 27.50 81.95 58.43
CA ASP A 22 28.25 82.08 59.69
C ASP A 22 29.37 83.13 59.62
N VAL A 23 29.97 83.32 58.43
CA VAL A 23 30.99 84.37 58.21
C VAL A 23 30.38 85.77 58.22
N TYR A 24 29.14 85.95 57.73
CA TYR A 24 28.43 87.24 57.84
C TYR A 24 28.03 87.56 59.28
N ASP A 25 27.56 86.57 60.05
CA ASP A 25 27.20 86.77 61.45
C ASP A 25 28.43 87.03 62.33
N GLN A 26 29.54 86.32 62.09
CA GLN A 26 30.84 86.63 62.72
C GLN A 26 31.32 88.05 62.35
N ALA A 27 31.22 88.46 61.08
CA ALA A 27 31.58 89.81 60.65
C ALA A 27 30.70 90.90 61.30
N ALA A 28 29.40 90.64 61.47
CA ALA A 28 28.48 91.56 62.14
C ALA A 28 28.76 91.65 63.66
N GLY A 29 29.15 90.55 64.30
CA GLY A 29 29.63 90.54 65.69
C GLY A 29 30.92 91.36 65.85
N ILE A 30 31.91 91.11 65.00
CA ILE A 30 33.19 91.83 64.96
C ILE A 30 32.97 93.34 64.71
N GLY A 31 32.04 93.71 63.83
CA GLY A 31 31.67 95.11 63.57
C GLY A 31 31.22 95.86 64.82
N LYS A 32 30.39 95.23 65.66
CA LYS A 32 29.90 95.81 66.93
C LYS A 32 31.00 95.97 67.99
N GLU A 33 32.02 95.10 68.00
CA GLU A 33 33.16 95.28 68.89
C GLU A 33 34.10 96.39 68.39
N PHE A 34 34.23 96.59 67.07
CA PHE A 34 34.94 97.75 66.52
C PHE A 34 34.21 99.08 66.78
N GLU A 35 32.87 99.11 66.68
CA GLU A 35 32.03 100.26 67.05
C GLU A 35 32.35 100.73 68.48
N LYS A 36 32.25 99.85 69.48
CA LYS A 36 32.64 100.14 70.88
C LYS A 36 34.08 100.60 71.01
N LEU A 37 35.00 100.04 70.23
CA LEU A 37 36.43 100.38 70.31
C LEU A 37 36.69 101.79 69.77
N ILE A 38 35.98 102.19 68.71
CA ILE A 38 35.99 103.55 68.15
C ILE A 38 35.35 104.55 69.13
N GLU A 39 34.22 104.20 69.77
CA GLU A 39 33.56 105.05 70.79
C GLU A 39 34.49 105.38 71.96
N ASN A 40 35.28 104.40 72.43
CA ASN A 40 36.10 104.53 73.65
C ASN A 40 37.53 105.05 73.40
N TYR A 41 38.11 104.80 72.23
CA TYR A 41 39.52 105.11 71.93
C TYR A 41 39.74 105.93 70.64
N GLY A 42 38.68 106.26 69.92
CA GLY A 42 38.73 106.99 68.66
C GLY A 42 39.08 106.14 67.44
N VAL A 43 38.89 106.73 66.26
CA VAL A 43 39.03 106.07 64.94
C VAL A 43 40.43 105.47 64.72
N GLU A 44 41.49 106.19 65.11
CA GLU A 44 42.88 105.82 64.83
C GLU A 44 43.30 104.48 65.47
N ALA A 45 42.65 104.06 66.56
CA ALA A 45 42.89 102.77 67.20
C ALA A 45 42.53 101.56 66.32
N VAL A 46 41.73 101.77 65.27
CA VAL A 46 41.15 100.70 64.44
C VAL A 46 41.58 100.77 62.97
N THR A 47 41.96 101.95 62.47
CA THR A 47 42.23 102.23 61.04
C THR A 47 43.18 101.21 60.38
N ASP A 48 44.30 100.87 61.04
CA ASP A 48 45.30 99.94 60.51
C ASP A 48 44.96 98.45 60.73
N LEU A 49 44.00 98.13 61.59
CA LEU A 49 43.59 96.76 61.91
C LEU A 49 42.43 96.30 61.01
N MET A 50 41.47 97.19 60.77
CA MET A 50 40.25 96.87 60.01
C MET A 50 40.53 96.29 58.60
N PRO A 51 41.42 96.84 57.75
CA PRO A 51 41.72 96.26 56.43
C PRO A 51 42.31 94.84 56.51
N LYS A 52 42.98 94.49 57.62
CA LYS A 52 43.54 93.15 57.86
C LYS A 52 42.43 92.16 58.24
N VAL A 53 41.49 92.59 59.08
CA VAL A 53 40.32 91.78 59.49
C VAL A 53 39.33 91.60 58.34
N ILE A 54 39.05 92.65 57.55
CA ILE A 54 38.27 92.53 56.29
C ILE A 54 38.91 91.49 55.37
N LYS A 55 40.24 91.56 55.17
CA LYS A 55 40.96 90.60 54.32
C LYS A 55 40.94 89.16 54.87
N ALA A 56 40.92 88.98 56.20
CA ALA A 56 40.77 87.66 56.82
C ALA A 56 39.35 87.11 56.61
N LEU A 57 38.32 87.94 56.79
CA LEU A 57 36.92 87.59 56.54
C LEU A 57 36.67 87.31 55.05
N GLU A 58 37.27 88.07 54.13
CA GLU A 58 37.29 87.75 52.69
C GLU A 58 37.87 86.37 52.42
N GLN A 59 38.98 86.00 53.05
CA GLN A 59 39.58 84.69 52.90
C GLN A 59 38.70 83.58 53.48
N LEU A 60 37.99 83.84 54.58
CA LEU A 60 37.06 82.91 55.20
C LEU A 60 35.77 82.72 54.37
N GLU A 61 35.16 83.79 53.85
CA GLU A 61 34.02 83.72 52.91
C GLU A 61 34.40 82.90 51.66
N ASN A 62 35.60 83.14 51.11
CA ASN A 62 36.12 82.37 49.97
C ASN A 62 36.55 80.94 50.33
N LEU A 63 36.60 80.54 51.61
CA LEU A 63 36.81 79.14 52.03
C LEU A 63 35.47 78.45 52.27
N ALA A 64 34.57 79.07 53.05
CA ALA A 64 33.21 78.59 53.28
C ALA A 64 32.44 78.37 51.96
N GLY A 65 32.43 79.38 51.07
CA GLY A 65 31.78 79.29 49.75
C GLY A 65 32.48 78.40 48.72
N ARG A 66 33.60 77.75 49.09
CA ARG A 66 34.17 76.61 48.36
C ARG A 66 33.77 75.30 49.03
N TYR A 67 33.88 75.21 50.36
CA TYR A 67 33.43 74.06 51.13
C TYR A 67 31.96 73.72 50.86
N GLU A 68 31.05 74.71 50.82
CA GLU A 68 29.64 74.51 50.47
C GLU A 68 29.47 73.85 49.09
N LYS A 69 30.25 74.29 48.09
CA LYS A 69 30.21 73.73 46.73
C LYS A 69 30.75 72.31 46.68
N GLU A 70 31.92 72.10 47.28
CA GLU A 70 32.56 70.79 47.39
C GLU A 70 31.66 69.80 48.17
N SER A 71 30.95 70.27 49.20
CA SER A 71 29.96 69.49 49.96
C SER A 71 28.69 69.18 49.15
N SER A 72 28.18 70.13 48.35
CA SER A 72 27.07 69.85 47.42
C SER A 72 27.49 68.86 46.33
N GLU A 73 28.69 68.99 45.75
CA GLU A 73 29.23 68.08 44.76
C GLU A 73 29.43 66.67 45.35
N ILE A 74 29.98 66.55 46.57
CA ILE A 74 30.06 65.28 47.30
C ILE A 74 28.66 64.67 47.52
N THR A 75 27.64 65.49 47.80
CA THR A 75 26.27 65.01 48.01
C THR A 75 25.62 64.52 46.71
N GLU A 76 25.78 65.26 45.61
CA GLU A 76 25.32 64.88 44.27
C GLU A 76 26.05 63.62 43.76
N LEU A 77 27.36 63.50 44.02
CA LEU A 77 28.15 62.30 43.71
C LEU A 77 27.73 61.11 44.58
N ARG A 78 27.49 61.29 45.89
CA ARG A 78 26.95 60.23 46.78
C ARG A 78 25.60 59.71 46.26
N PHE A 79 24.67 60.61 45.90
CA PHE A 79 23.37 60.26 45.32
C PHE A 79 23.51 59.56 43.96
N THR A 80 24.43 60.02 43.10
CA THR A 80 24.71 59.39 41.80
C THR A 80 25.30 58.00 41.97
N ILE A 81 26.19 57.79 42.95
CA ILE A 81 26.73 56.47 43.29
C ILE A 81 25.62 55.54 43.76
N ASP A 82 24.78 55.95 44.71
CA ASP A 82 23.67 55.13 45.21
C ASP A 82 22.70 54.73 44.08
N LYS A 83 22.33 55.68 43.21
CA LYS A 83 21.52 55.40 42.02
C LYS A 83 22.18 54.38 41.09
N LEU A 84 23.48 54.48 40.85
CA LEU A 84 24.22 53.54 39.99
C LEU A 84 24.47 52.18 40.68
N GLU A 85 24.61 52.13 42.01
CA GLU A 85 24.68 50.89 42.79
C GLU A 85 23.33 50.14 42.70
N ASN A 86 22.20 50.85 42.86
CA ASN A 86 20.85 50.30 42.68
C ASN A 86 20.58 49.85 41.23
N GLU A 87 20.79 50.70 40.22
CA GLU A 87 20.62 50.34 38.80
C GLU A 87 21.50 49.14 38.38
N LYS A 88 22.70 48.99 38.97
CA LYS A 88 23.59 47.84 38.74
C LYS A 88 23.02 46.56 39.37
N GLN A 89 22.43 46.67 40.56
CA GLN A 89 21.79 45.56 41.27
C GLN A 89 20.51 45.09 40.55
N GLU A 90 19.64 46.01 40.12
CA GLU A 90 18.44 45.69 39.34
C GLU A 90 18.80 44.94 38.05
N ARG A 91 19.72 45.49 37.23
CA ARG A 91 20.20 44.83 36.02
C ARG A 91 20.89 43.48 36.28
N ALA A 92 21.41 43.24 37.49
CA ALA A 92 21.96 41.93 37.87
C ALA A 92 20.85 40.92 38.20
N GLN A 93 19.81 41.34 38.91
CA GLN A 93 18.64 40.52 39.17
C GLN A 93 17.86 40.21 37.88
N GLU A 94 17.79 41.14 36.93
CA GLU A 94 17.19 40.89 35.61
C GLU A 94 17.96 39.82 34.84
N ARG A 95 19.29 39.90 34.76
CA ARG A 95 20.10 38.84 34.15
C ARG A 95 19.89 37.50 34.85
N GLN A 96 19.90 37.46 36.17
CA GLN A 96 19.65 36.23 36.91
C GLN A 96 18.26 35.64 36.60
N ARG A 97 17.20 36.47 36.54
CA ARG A 97 15.86 36.00 36.15
C ARG A 97 15.85 35.41 34.75
N TYR A 98 16.51 36.05 33.78
CA TYR A 98 16.60 35.51 32.42
C TYR A 98 17.47 34.24 32.33
N GLU A 99 18.50 34.10 33.17
CA GLU A 99 19.31 32.88 33.29
C GLU A 99 18.48 31.73 33.90
N ASP A 100 17.71 31.99 34.96
CA ASP A 100 16.79 31.02 35.59
C ASP A 100 15.65 30.60 34.63
N GLU A 101 15.05 31.56 33.90
CA GLU A 101 14.02 31.29 32.88
C GLU A 101 14.56 30.47 31.70
N LEU A 102 15.77 30.78 31.22
CA LEU A 102 16.42 30.02 30.14
C LEU A 102 16.70 28.58 30.57
N LEU A 103 17.25 28.36 31.76
CA LEU A 103 17.49 27.03 32.32
C LEU A 103 16.19 26.23 32.48
N GLN A 104 15.08 26.88 32.87
CA GLN A 104 13.77 26.23 32.92
C GLN A 104 13.25 25.82 31.54
N ILE A 105 13.45 26.65 30.51
CA ILE A 105 13.10 26.32 29.12
C ILE A 105 13.95 25.15 28.61
N GLU A 106 15.25 25.12 28.90
CA GLU A 106 16.15 24.02 28.51
C GLU A 106 15.77 22.69 29.17
N ASP A 107 15.50 22.66 30.47
CA ASP A 107 15.06 21.45 31.21
C ASP A 107 13.68 20.96 30.73
N ASN A 108 12.74 21.87 30.47
CA ASN A 108 11.45 21.52 29.85
C ASN A 108 11.63 20.91 28.46
N TRP A 109 12.42 21.54 27.58
CA TRP A 109 12.70 21.03 26.23
C TRP A 109 13.42 19.68 26.25
N GLN A 110 14.39 19.48 27.15
CA GLN A 110 15.07 18.19 27.35
C GLN A 110 14.10 17.11 27.82
N ARG A 111 13.16 17.44 28.73
CA ARG A 111 12.13 16.51 29.22
C ARG A 111 11.16 16.11 28.12
N GLU A 112 10.61 17.08 27.38
CA GLU A 112 9.71 16.83 26.26
C GLU A 112 10.39 16.01 25.17
N THR A 113 11.62 16.36 24.77
CA THR A 113 12.42 15.59 23.81
C THR A 113 12.63 14.15 24.28
N LYS A 114 12.95 13.94 25.55
CA LYS A 114 13.15 12.62 26.16
C LYS A 114 11.86 11.79 26.19
N ASP A 115 10.71 12.41 26.46
CA ASP A 115 9.43 11.71 26.53
C ASP A 115 8.85 11.42 25.14
N LEU A 116 9.05 12.31 24.16
CA LEU A 116 8.81 12.05 22.74
C LEU A 116 9.66 10.88 22.22
N LEU A 117 10.95 10.82 22.58
CA LEU A 117 11.83 9.70 22.21
C LEU A 117 11.37 8.36 22.82
N LYS A 118 10.90 8.35 24.08
CA LYS A 118 10.27 7.15 24.67
C LYS A 118 9.03 6.73 23.89
N ALA A 119 8.15 7.68 23.55
CA ALA A 119 6.92 7.39 22.80
C ALA A 119 7.23 6.81 21.41
N VAL A 120 8.18 7.39 20.67
CA VAL A 120 8.66 6.86 19.38
C VAL A 120 9.24 5.45 19.55
N SER A 121 10.10 5.20 20.54
CA SER A 121 10.66 3.87 20.81
C SER A 121 9.55 2.84 21.11
N SER A 122 8.53 3.24 21.88
CA SER A 122 7.43 2.37 22.29
C SER A 122 6.53 2.00 21.11
N LEU A 123 6.23 2.99 20.25
CA LEU A 123 5.50 2.78 18.99
C LEU A 123 6.31 1.97 17.97
N GLN A 124 7.65 2.10 17.93
CA GLN A 124 8.51 1.27 17.09
C GLN A 124 8.53 -0.19 17.57
N GLU A 125 8.61 -0.42 18.88
CA GLU A 125 8.48 -1.76 19.46
C GLU A 125 7.09 -2.37 19.19
N GLU A 126 6.01 -1.60 19.34
CA GLU A 126 4.65 -2.11 19.09
C GLU A 126 4.41 -2.40 17.61
N ASN A 127 4.80 -1.50 16.69
CA ASN A 127 4.74 -1.77 15.26
C ASN A 127 5.55 -3.01 14.88
N LYS A 128 6.74 -3.19 15.45
CA LYS A 128 7.52 -4.42 15.25
C LYS A 128 6.78 -5.66 15.76
N ARG A 129 6.26 -5.64 17.01
CA ARG A 129 5.47 -6.75 17.57
C ARG A 129 4.23 -7.09 16.73
N LEU A 130 3.57 -6.08 16.14
CA LEU A 130 2.43 -6.27 15.23
C LEU A 130 2.87 -6.83 13.87
N GLN A 131 4.02 -6.39 13.34
CA GLN A 131 4.60 -6.93 12.10
C GLN A 131 5.06 -8.39 12.27
N ASP A 132 5.73 -8.72 13.37
CA ASP A 132 6.15 -10.08 13.73
C ASP A 132 4.90 -11.00 13.81
N ARG A 133 3.86 -10.60 14.58
CA ARG A 133 2.56 -11.31 14.65
C ARG A 133 1.87 -11.45 13.29
N LEU A 134 2.01 -10.48 12.40
CA LEU A 134 1.44 -10.53 11.04
C LEU A 134 2.21 -11.50 10.13
N VAL A 135 3.51 -11.73 10.39
CA VAL A 135 4.28 -12.80 9.75
C VAL A 135 3.84 -14.16 10.31
N ASP A 136 3.81 -14.31 11.63
CA ASP A 136 3.40 -15.57 12.30
C ASP A 136 2.01 -16.04 11.83
N THR A 137 1.03 -15.13 11.79
CA THR A 137 -0.34 -15.45 11.35
C THR A 137 -0.44 -15.76 9.86
N LYS A 138 0.34 -15.07 9.00
CA LYS A 138 0.44 -15.43 7.57
C LYS A 138 1.07 -16.80 7.36
N GLN A 139 2.10 -17.14 8.13
CA GLN A 139 2.74 -18.45 8.07
C GLN A 139 1.77 -19.54 8.54
N ALA A 140 1.08 -19.35 9.67
CA ALA A 140 0.09 -20.31 10.17
C ALA A 140 -1.05 -20.56 9.15
N VAL A 141 -1.57 -19.52 8.50
CA VAL A 141 -2.57 -19.66 7.43
C VAL A 141 -2.00 -20.36 6.19
N ALA A 142 -0.75 -20.09 5.81
CA ALA A 142 -0.10 -20.78 4.69
C ALA A 142 0.15 -22.27 4.99
N GLU A 143 0.50 -22.61 6.22
CA GLU A 143 0.65 -23.99 6.69
C GLU A 143 -0.70 -24.73 6.77
N GLU A 144 -1.77 -24.06 7.23
CA GLU A 144 -3.14 -24.60 7.22
C GLU A 144 -3.61 -24.88 5.79
N VAL A 145 -3.45 -23.91 4.87
CA VAL A 145 -3.79 -24.10 3.44
C VAL A 145 -3.00 -25.27 2.84
N ALA A 146 -1.68 -25.34 3.09
CA ALA A 146 -0.85 -26.45 2.59
C ALA A 146 -1.27 -27.82 3.18
N ALA A 147 -1.70 -27.86 4.45
CA ALA A 147 -2.22 -29.08 5.07
C ALA A 147 -3.57 -29.50 4.47
N VAL A 148 -4.47 -28.55 4.20
CA VAL A 148 -5.75 -28.80 3.52
C VAL A 148 -5.52 -29.30 2.09
N THR A 149 -4.62 -28.68 1.33
CA THR A 149 -4.27 -29.10 -0.05
C THR A 149 -3.75 -30.54 -0.08
N ARG A 150 -2.80 -30.89 0.81
CA ARG A 150 -2.33 -32.29 0.93
C ARG A 150 -3.46 -33.26 1.27
N GLN A 151 -4.35 -32.88 2.19
CA GLN A 151 -5.49 -33.73 2.55
C GLN A 151 -6.50 -33.88 1.40
N THR A 152 -6.64 -32.91 0.50
CA THR A 152 -7.43 -33.07 -0.74
C THR A 152 -6.72 -33.97 -1.75
N GLU A 153 -5.41 -33.79 -1.97
CA GLU A 153 -4.61 -34.65 -2.85
C GLU A 153 -4.64 -36.12 -2.39
N GLU A 154 -4.51 -36.39 -1.09
CA GLU A 154 -4.62 -37.73 -0.50
C GLU A 154 -6.00 -38.38 -0.77
N LYS A 155 -7.09 -37.60 -0.66
CA LYS A 155 -8.46 -38.08 -0.93
C LYS A 155 -8.64 -38.36 -2.42
N GLU A 156 -8.14 -37.50 -3.30
CA GLU A 156 -8.19 -37.69 -4.75
C GLU A 156 -7.40 -38.92 -5.17
N ILE A 157 -6.17 -39.10 -4.67
CA ILE A 157 -5.36 -40.31 -4.88
C ILE A 157 -6.09 -41.56 -4.38
N GLN A 158 -6.77 -41.50 -3.23
CA GLN A 158 -7.55 -42.63 -2.72
C GLN A 158 -8.76 -42.96 -3.62
N VAL A 159 -9.47 -41.95 -4.15
CA VAL A 159 -10.58 -42.14 -5.09
C VAL A 159 -10.08 -42.70 -6.42
N LEU A 160 -9.00 -42.16 -6.98
CA LEU A 160 -8.37 -42.66 -8.21
C LEU A 160 -7.87 -44.10 -8.06
N THR A 161 -7.33 -44.46 -6.89
CA THR A 161 -6.91 -45.84 -6.58
C THR A 161 -8.11 -46.78 -6.55
N LYS A 162 -9.20 -46.41 -5.88
CA LYS A 162 -10.45 -47.19 -5.85
C LYS A 162 -11.07 -47.35 -7.24
N LEU A 163 -11.07 -46.31 -8.07
CA LEU A 163 -11.54 -46.35 -9.45
C LEU A 163 -10.66 -47.23 -10.34
N LYS A 164 -9.34 -47.22 -10.14
CA LYS A 164 -8.42 -48.13 -10.83
C LYS A 164 -8.70 -49.59 -10.45
N GLU A 165 -8.90 -49.88 -9.16
CA GLU A 165 -9.26 -51.22 -8.70
C GLU A 165 -10.57 -51.73 -9.32
N THR A 166 -11.62 -50.90 -9.39
CA THR A 166 -12.90 -51.33 -10.00
C THR A 166 -12.77 -51.52 -11.50
N VAL A 167 -12.02 -50.66 -12.20
CA VAL A 167 -11.71 -50.82 -13.64
C VAL A 167 -10.90 -52.09 -13.90
N ASP A 168 -9.90 -52.41 -13.08
CA ASP A 168 -9.10 -53.63 -13.26
C ASP A 168 -9.87 -54.92 -12.90
N LYS A 169 -10.78 -54.87 -11.91
CA LYS A 169 -11.77 -55.93 -11.64
C LYS A 169 -12.73 -56.14 -12.83
N GLN A 170 -13.33 -55.06 -13.35
CA GLN A 170 -14.19 -55.12 -14.55
C GLN A 170 -13.45 -55.65 -15.78
N ARG A 171 -12.16 -55.32 -15.95
CA ARG A 171 -11.30 -55.88 -17.01
C ARG A 171 -11.04 -57.37 -16.81
N GLU A 172 -10.96 -57.87 -15.58
CA GLU A 172 -10.83 -59.31 -15.29
C GLU A 172 -12.15 -60.05 -15.54
N GLU A 173 -13.28 -59.51 -15.08
CA GLU A 173 -14.63 -60.02 -15.38
C GLU A 173 -14.90 -60.09 -16.89
N LEU A 174 -14.54 -59.03 -17.63
CA LEU A 174 -14.66 -58.99 -19.09
C LEU A 174 -13.75 -60.03 -19.78
N ARG A 175 -12.53 -60.27 -19.27
CA ARG A 175 -11.66 -61.36 -19.76
C ARG A 175 -12.30 -62.72 -19.50
N LYS A 176 -12.83 -62.97 -18.30
CA LYS A 176 -13.49 -64.22 -17.91
C LYS A 176 -14.73 -64.49 -18.77
N CYS A 177 -15.61 -63.50 -18.94
CA CYS A 177 -16.75 -63.57 -19.84
C CYS A 177 -16.32 -63.85 -21.29
N LYS A 178 -15.27 -63.16 -21.78
CA LYS A 178 -14.71 -63.40 -23.13
C LYS A 178 -14.10 -64.80 -23.29
N THR A 179 -13.58 -65.42 -22.25
CA THR A 179 -13.16 -66.84 -22.29
C THR A 179 -14.33 -67.82 -22.22
N GLU A 180 -15.37 -67.52 -21.44
CA GLU A 180 -16.59 -68.35 -21.38
C GLU A 180 -17.34 -68.32 -22.71
N VAL A 181 -17.55 -67.14 -23.31
CA VAL A 181 -18.13 -67.01 -24.66
C VAL A 181 -17.34 -67.83 -25.68
N LYS A 182 -16.01 -67.76 -25.69
CA LYS A 182 -15.17 -68.61 -26.57
C LYS A 182 -15.40 -70.11 -26.37
N HIS A 183 -15.51 -70.57 -25.12
CA HIS A 183 -15.81 -71.97 -24.83
C HIS A 183 -17.20 -72.36 -25.34
N ARG A 184 -18.22 -71.51 -25.12
CA ARG A 184 -19.59 -71.75 -25.62
C ARG A 184 -19.67 -71.73 -27.14
N THR A 185 -18.90 -70.88 -27.83
CA THR A 185 -18.79 -70.95 -29.30
C THR A 185 -18.22 -72.29 -29.74
N ALA A 186 -17.11 -72.74 -29.14
CA ALA A 186 -16.54 -74.05 -29.46
C ALA A 186 -17.47 -75.24 -29.13
N ASP A 187 -18.26 -75.15 -28.04
CA ASP A 187 -19.30 -76.13 -27.72
C ASP A 187 -20.37 -76.17 -28.84
N CYS A 188 -20.84 -75.01 -29.29
CA CYS A 188 -21.80 -74.88 -30.39
C CYS A 188 -21.25 -75.40 -31.73
N ASP A 189 -20.01 -75.06 -32.08
CA ASP A 189 -19.36 -75.51 -33.32
C ASP A 189 -19.19 -77.05 -33.32
N ALA A 190 -18.87 -77.63 -32.17
CA ALA A 190 -18.77 -79.08 -31.98
C ALA A 190 -20.14 -79.78 -32.06
N LEU A 191 -21.18 -79.20 -31.47
CA LEU A 191 -22.56 -79.72 -31.56
C LEU A 191 -23.13 -79.59 -32.98
N GLN A 192 -22.82 -78.49 -33.69
CA GLN A 192 -23.17 -78.33 -35.10
C GLN A 192 -22.46 -79.38 -35.95
N SER A 193 -21.16 -79.62 -35.72
CA SER A 193 -20.41 -80.68 -36.42
C SER A 193 -21.01 -82.07 -36.21
N GLN A 194 -21.48 -82.39 -35.00
CA GLN A 194 -22.21 -83.63 -34.71
C GLN A 194 -23.57 -83.68 -35.41
N LEU A 195 -24.32 -82.57 -35.44
CA LEU A 195 -25.59 -82.48 -36.17
C LEU A 195 -25.40 -82.70 -37.67
N GLU A 196 -24.39 -82.08 -38.29
CA GLU A 196 -24.05 -82.27 -39.70
C GLU A 196 -23.65 -83.73 -40.00
N GLN A 197 -22.89 -84.37 -39.12
CA GLN A 197 -22.56 -85.80 -39.21
C GLN A 197 -23.83 -86.68 -39.13
N ILE A 198 -24.75 -86.39 -38.19
CA ILE A 198 -26.01 -87.12 -38.05
C ILE A 198 -26.92 -86.91 -39.26
N VAL A 199 -27.00 -85.69 -39.80
CA VAL A 199 -27.76 -85.37 -41.03
C VAL A 199 -27.20 -86.16 -42.23
N LYS A 200 -25.87 -86.24 -42.35
CA LYS A 200 -25.21 -87.05 -43.38
C LYS A 200 -25.54 -88.54 -43.23
N VAL A 201 -25.35 -89.12 -42.04
CA VAL A 201 -25.69 -90.53 -41.78
C VAL A 201 -27.19 -90.79 -42.01
N ASN A 202 -28.08 -89.86 -41.67
CA ASN A 202 -29.51 -89.98 -41.94
C ASN A 202 -29.81 -89.97 -43.45
N SER A 203 -29.12 -89.15 -44.25
CA SER A 203 -29.30 -89.13 -45.70
C SER A 203 -28.75 -90.39 -46.38
N ASP A 204 -27.60 -90.90 -45.92
CA ASP A 204 -27.04 -92.18 -46.36
C ASP A 204 -27.94 -93.37 -45.99
N LEU A 205 -28.53 -93.38 -44.78
CA LEU A 205 -29.52 -94.37 -44.37
C LEU A 205 -30.83 -94.29 -45.18
N ARG A 206 -31.33 -93.08 -45.49
CA ARG A 206 -32.48 -92.89 -46.40
C ARG A 206 -32.19 -93.42 -47.80
N ARG A 207 -30.98 -93.16 -48.33
CA ARG A 207 -30.52 -93.68 -49.62
C ARG A 207 -30.43 -95.21 -49.61
N SER A 208 -29.86 -95.80 -48.56
CA SER A 208 -29.78 -97.25 -48.37
C SER A 208 -31.18 -97.88 -48.28
N ASN A 209 -32.08 -97.30 -47.49
CA ASN A 209 -33.47 -97.76 -47.37
C ASN A 209 -34.22 -97.67 -48.71
N SER A 210 -33.99 -96.62 -49.50
CA SER A 210 -34.55 -96.48 -50.85
C SER A 210 -34.02 -97.56 -51.81
N ILE A 211 -32.73 -97.88 -51.76
CA ILE A 211 -32.12 -98.97 -52.56
C ILE A 211 -32.70 -100.33 -52.14
N GLN A 212 -32.76 -100.61 -50.83
CA GLN A 212 -33.35 -101.84 -50.29
C GLN A 212 -34.83 -101.99 -50.66
N LYS A 213 -35.61 -100.90 -50.65
CA LYS A 213 -37.01 -100.90 -51.12
C LYS A 213 -37.12 -101.20 -52.61
N LYS A 214 -36.24 -100.67 -53.46
CA LYS A 214 -36.19 -101.01 -54.89
C LYS A 214 -35.84 -102.48 -55.10
N GLN A 215 -34.82 -102.98 -54.40
CA GLN A 215 -34.44 -104.40 -54.44
C GLN A 215 -35.59 -105.32 -53.99
N ALA A 216 -36.30 -104.96 -52.91
CA ALA A 216 -37.47 -105.70 -52.47
C ALA A 216 -38.64 -105.65 -53.48
N HIS A 217 -38.80 -104.53 -54.21
CA HIS A 217 -39.80 -104.42 -55.29
C HIS A 217 -39.43 -105.33 -56.47
N THR A 218 -38.18 -105.31 -56.92
CA THR A 218 -37.71 -106.18 -58.01
C THR A 218 -37.77 -107.66 -57.64
N LEU A 219 -37.43 -108.04 -56.40
CA LEU A 219 -37.61 -109.40 -55.90
C LEU A 219 -39.10 -109.81 -55.77
N LEU A 220 -40.02 -108.85 -55.57
CA LEU A 220 -41.46 -109.09 -55.62
C LEU A 220 -41.97 -109.24 -57.06
N GLU A 221 -41.44 -108.45 -58.00
CA GLU A 221 -41.70 -108.58 -59.44
C GLU A 221 -41.23 -109.94 -59.94
N GLU A 222 -39.95 -110.29 -59.74
CA GLU A 222 -39.36 -111.61 -60.04
C GLU A 222 -40.15 -112.76 -59.39
N LYS A 223 -40.54 -112.63 -58.12
CA LYS A 223 -41.39 -113.62 -57.45
C LYS A 223 -42.75 -113.74 -58.11
N SER A 224 -43.41 -112.63 -58.45
CA SER A 224 -44.72 -112.65 -59.11
C SER A 224 -44.66 -113.22 -60.53
N GLU A 225 -43.56 -113.00 -61.25
CA GLU A 225 -43.31 -113.61 -62.55
C GLU A 225 -43.06 -115.12 -62.42
N LEU A 226 -42.28 -115.55 -61.43
CA LEU A 226 -42.07 -116.97 -61.13
C LEU A 226 -43.35 -117.66 -60.63
N GLU A 227 -44.20 -116.98 -59.86
CA GLU A 227 -45.53 -117.47 -59.47
C GLU A 227 -46.48 -117.53 -60.68
N ALA A 228 -46.44 -116.54 -61.58
CA ALA A 228 -47.17 -116.60 -62.84
C ALA A 228 -46.71 -117.79 -63.69
N GLN A 229 -45.40 -117.93 -63.94
CA GLN A 229 -44.81 -119.08 -64.64
C GLN A 229 -45.16 -120.42 -63.97
N LEU A 230 -45.18 -120.49 -62.64
CA LEU A 230 -45.62 -121.68 -61.90
C LEU A 230 -47.10 -121.98 -62.13
N THR A 231 -47.99 -120.99 -62.03
CA THR A 231 -49.44 -121.20 -62.31
C THR A 231 -49.69 -121.56 -63.77
N ASP A 232 -48.88 -121.05 -64.70
CA ASP A 232 -48.95 -121.39 -66.12
C ASP A 232 -48.47 -122.83 -66.38
N LYS A 233 -47.42 -123.28 -65.67
CA LYS A 233 -46.98 -124.69 -65.66
C LYS A 233 -47.99 -125.59 -64.98
N GLU A 234 -48.64 -125.16 -63.90
CA GLU A 234 -49.78 -125.88 -63.32
C GLU A 234 -50.96 -125.96 -64.28
N GLN A 235 -51.27 -124.91 -65.04
CA GLN A 235 -52.31 -124.94 -66.08
C GLN A 235 -51.93 -125.88 -67.23
N GLN A 236 -50.67 -125.91 -67.64
CA GLN A 236 -50.14 -126.86 -68.63
C GLN A 236 -50.23 -128.31 -68.10
N ILE A 237 -49.89 -128.55 -66.82
CA ILE A 237 -50.07 -129.85 -66.15
C ILE A 237 -51.56 -130.21 -66.07
N LYS A 238 -52.44 -129.29 -65.67
CA LYS A 238 -53.90 -129.50 -65.62
C LYS A 238 -54.46 -129.82 -67.01
N LYS A 239 -53.96 -129.19 -68.08
CA LYS A 239 -54.28 -129.52 -69.48
C LYS A 239 -53.76 -130.90 -69.89
N ILE A 240 -52.53 -131.27 -69.54
CA ILE A 240 -51.98 -132.61 -69.83
C ILE A 240 -52.76 -133.71 -69.08
N THR A 241 -53.05 -133.50 -67.80
CA THR A 241 -53.92 -134.39 -67.00
C THR A 241 -55.33 -134.48 -67.58
N HIS A 242 -55.87 -133.37 -68.12
CA HIS A 242 -57.15 -133.39 -68.82
C HIS A 242 -57.08 -134.16 -70.15
N MET A 243 -56.01 -134.00 -70.95
CA MET A 243 -55.79 -134.77 -72.18
C MET A 243 -55.60 -136.26 -71.92
N ILE A 244 -54.91 -136.63 -70.82
CA ILE A 244 -54.80 -138.03 -70.38
C ILE A 244 -56.20 -138.58 -70.06
N LYS A 245 -57.01 -137.82 -69.31
CA LYS A 245 -58.43 -138.13 -69.07
C LYS A 245 -59.24 -138.25 -70.36
N GLU A 246 -59.08 -137.33 -71.30
CA GLU A 246 -59.76 -137.32 -72.60
C GLU A 246 -59.33 -138.50 -73.50
N GLN A 247 -58.14 -139.05 -73.26
CA GLN A 247 -57.63 -140.26 -73.90
C GLN A 247 -58.14 -141.55 -73.23
N GLU A 248 -58.35 -141.55 -71.91
CA GLU A 248 -59.01 -142.61 -71.14
C GLU A 248 -60.54 -142.66 -71.37
N GLU A 249 -61.17 -141.49 -71.54
CA GLU A 249 -62.63 -141.34 -71.70
C GLU A 249 -63.14 -141.72 -73.11
N ARG A 250 -62.26 -142.16 -74.03
CA ARG A 250 -62.66 -142.82 -75.29
C ARG A 250 -63.21 -144.26 -75.13
N GLN A 251 -63.44 -144.72 -73.90
CA GLN A 251 -64.05 -146.02 -73.60
C GLN A 251 -65.35 -145.96 -72.76
N THR A 252 -66.15 -144.89 -72.83
CA THR A 252 -67.63 -144.97 -72.65
C THR A 252 -68.35 -143.79 -73.32
N GLN A 253 -69.61 -143.95 -73.76
CA GLN A 253 -70.27 -143.00 -74.67
C GLN A 253 -71.79 -142.85 -74.42
N ASN A 254 -72.26 -141.58 -74.30
CA ASN A 254 -73.68 -141.10 -74.33
C ASN A 254 -74.62 -141.63 -73.20
N GLN A 255 -75.74 -141.02 -72.78
CA GLN A 255 -76.53 -139.77 -73.01
C GLN A 255 -77.54 -139.66 -71.81
N GLU A 256 -78.25 -138.60 -71.39
CA GLU A 256 -78.40 -137.14 -71.64
C GLU A 256 -79.20 -136.56 -70.40
N THR A 257 -79.90 -135.41 -70.22
CA THR A 257 -80.44 -134.26 -71.01
C THR A 257 -80.44 -132.95 -70.15
N SER A 258 -80.65 -131.78 -70.79
CA SER A 258 -81.50 -130.60 -70.43
C SER A 258 -82.09 -130.33 -69.00
N PRO A 259 -82.45 -129.05 -68.64
CA PRO A 259 -81.92 -127.75 -69.10
C PRO A 259 -81.94 -126.52 -68.10
N LYS A 260 -81.26 -125.42 -68.49
CA LYS A 260 -81.59 -123.97 -68.23
C LYS A 260 -81.07 -123.29 -66.90
N PRO A 261 -81.16 -121.93 -66.71
CA PRO A 261 -80.00 -120.99 -66.67
C PRO A 261 -79.99 -120.09 -65.39
N PRO A 262 -79.52 -118.80 -65.30
CA PRO A 262 -78.67 -117.88 -66.14
C PRO A 262 -77.57 -117.12 -65.30
N PRO A 263 -77.07 -115.87 -65.59
CA PRO A 263 -76.56 -115.20 -66.81
C PRO A 263 -75.19 -114.43 -66.68
N HIS A 264 -74.72 -113.86 -67.83
CA HIS A 264 -73.87 -112.64 -68.01
C HIS A 264 -72.34 -112.64 -67.70
N PRO A 265 -71.51 -111.79 -68.38
CA PRO A 265 -71.63 -111.19 -69.73
C PRO A 265 -70.38 -111.40 -70.63
N SER A 266 -70.32 -110.74 -71.80
CA SER A 266 -69.50 -111.13 -72.97
C SER A 266 -68.39 -110.13 -73.39
N LEU A 267 -67.27 -110.67 -73.93
CA LEU A 267 -66.64 -110.47 -75.26
C LEU A 267 -66.36 -109.03 -75.81
N GLU A 268 -65.11 -108.71 -76.25
CA GLU A 268 -64.62 -108.60 -77.67
C GLU A 268 -64.84 -107.18 -78.31
N VAL A 269 -64.14 -106.65 -79.35
CA VAL A 269 -62.84 -106.88 -80.03
C VAL A 269 -62.45 -105.61 -80.88
N GLU A 270 -61.15 -105.35 -81.05
CA GLU A 270 -60.40 -104.56 -82.09
C GLU A 270 -60.66 -103.07 -82.51
N GLU A 271 -59.52 -102.43 -82.85
CA GLU A 271 -59.14 -101.44 -83.90
C GLU A 271 -59.89 -100.10 -84.22
N ASP A 272 -59.24 -99.00 -83.78
CA ASP A 272 -58.61 -97.90 -84.58
C ASP A 272 -59.39 -96.67 -85.18
N GLU A 273 -58.59 -95.61 -85.44
CA GLU A 273 -58.71 -94.38 -86.25
C GLU A 273 -59.66 -93.18 -85.89
N THR A 274 -59.00 -92.03 -85.67
CA THR A 274 -59.32 -90.64 -86.17
C THR A 274 -60.16 -89.57 -85.40
N THR A 275 -59.43 -88.65 -84.73
CA THR A 275 -59.31 -87.17 -84.99
C THR A 275 -60.48 -86.14 -84.84
N VAL A 276 -60.12 -84.91 -84.39
CA VAL A 276 -60.69 -83.55 -84.66
C VAL A 276 -61.44 -82.77 -83.53
N HIS A 277 -60.71 -81.81 -82.89
CA HIS A 277 -61.11 -80.46 -82.39
C HIS A 277 -62.18 -80.28 -81.26
N ASN A 278 -62.24 -79.17 -80.48
CA ASN A 278 -61.45 -77.92 -80.46
C ASN A 278 -61.39 -77.20 -79.08
N GLU A 279 -60.32 -76.39 -78.86
CA GLU A 279 -60.22 -75.09 -78.11
C GLU A 279 -60.72 -74.93 -76.63
N ILE A 280 -60.20 -74.05 -75.74
CA ILE A 280 -59.13 -73.01 -75.72
C ILE A 280 -58.60 -72.92 -74.25
N ASP A 281 -57.30 -73.01 -73.96
CA ASP A 281 -56.29 -71.93 -73.69
C ASP A 281 -56.56 -71.02 -72.43
N ILE A 282 -55.62 -70.71 -71.51
CA ILE A 282 -54.51 -69.71 -71.60
C ILE A 282 -53.38 -69.93 -70.53
N SER A 283 -52.17 -69.39 -70.79
CA SER A 283 -50.86 -69.51 -70.07
C SER A 283 -50.63 -68.47 -68.91
N HIS A 284 -49.46 -68.19 -68.26
CA HIS A 284 -48.01 -68.37 -68.58
C HIS A 284 -47.05 -68.53 -67.34
N SER A 285 -45.83 -67.94 -67.31
CA SER A 285 -44.65 -68.49 -66.55
C SER A 285 -43.46 -67.52 -66.23
N THR A 286 -42.49 -68.01 -65.40
CA THR A 286 -41.02 -67.63 -65.34
C THR A 286 -40.55 -66.45 -64.41
N SER A 287 -39.24 -66.28 -64.09
CA SER A 287 -38.45 -66.88 -62.96
C SER A 287 -37.03 -66.23 -62.72
N GLN A 288 -36.37 -66.54 -61.58
CA GLN A 288 -34.92 -66.39 -61.21
C GLN A 288 -34.27 -64.99 -60.89
N PHE A 289 -32.94 -64.95 -60.61
CA PHE A 289 -32.15 -64.01 -59.73
C PHE A 289 -31.18 -62.98 -60.46
N PRO A 290 -30.01 -62.49 -59.90
CA PRO A 290 -29.68 -61.18 -59.22
C PRO A 290 -28.51 -60.38 -59.93
N PRO A 291 -27.54 -59.59 -59.34
CA PRO A 291 -27.30 -58.88 -58.03
C PRO A 291 -26.72 -57.39 -58.14
N GLY A 292 -26.13 -56.76 -57.09
CA GLY A 292 -25.32 -55.49 -57.15
C GLY A 292 -24.93 -54.81 -55.79
N ALA A 293 -23.93 -53.89 -55.72
CA ALA A 293 -23.37 -53.30 -54.44
C ALA A 293 -22.73 -51.82 -54.54
N PRO A 294 -21.91 -51.24 -53.60
CA PRO A 294 -21.94 -49.80 -53.11
C PRO A 294 -20.61 -49.00 -53.45
N PRO A 295 -19.97 -48.02 -52.71
CA PRO A 295 -20.21 -47.26 -51.42
C PRO A 295 -19.70 -45.74 -51.28
N VAL A 296 -19.98 -45.06 -50.13
CA VAL A 296 -19.11 -44.09 -49.28
C VAL A 296 -18.47 -42.80 -49.92
N SER A 297 -18.06 -41.65 -49.29
CA SER A 297 -17.91 -41.03 -47.90
C SER A 297 -18.44 -39.53 -47.85
N GLU A 298 -17.99 -38.42 -47.17
CA GLU A 298 -16.87 -37.96 -46.27
C GLU A 298 -17.23 -36.63 -45.46
N GLN A 299 -16.33 -35.97 -44.69
CA GLN A 299 -16.62 -34.82 -43.76
C GLN A 299 -15.43 -33.82 -43.46
N GLU A 300 -15.68 -32.64 -42.82
CA GLU A 300 -14.76 -31.66 -42.11
C GLU A 300 -13.86 -30.67 -42.93
N ARG A 301 -13.21 -29.55 -42.47
CA ARG A 301 -13.34 -28.48 -41.41
C ARG A 301 -12.47 -27.20 -41.74
N PRO A 302 -12.52 -26.05 -41.00
CA PRO A 302 -11.83 -24.76 -41.34
C PRO A 302 -10.93 -24.09 -40.25
N GLU A 303 -10.11 -23.07 -40.65
CA GLU A 303 -9.19 -22.17 -39.85
C GLU A 303 -8.99 -20.81 -40.62
N GLU A 304 -8.42 -19.65 -40.19
CA GLU A 304 -7.89 -19.08 -38.92
C GLU A 304 -8.06 -17.50 -38.82
N GLN A 305 -7.04 -16.65 -38.50
CA GLN A 305 -7.13 -15.20 -38.15
C GLN A 305 -6.02 -14.25 -38.74
N GLY A 306 -5.90 -12.98 -38.27
CA GLY A 306 -4.80 -12.03 -38.58
C GLY A 306 -4.89 -10.62 -37.92
N GLU A 307 -3.73 -9.99 -37.63
CA GLU A 307 -3.57 -8.71 -36.88
C GLU A 307 -2.90 -7.56 -37.70
N ASN A 308 -2.90 -6.30 -37.21
CA ASN A 308 -1.68 -5.46 -37.05
C ASN A 308 -1.90 -4.14 -36.25
N MET A 309 -0.79 -3.49 -35.84
CA MET A 309 -0.69 -2.18 -35.15
C MET A 309 0.29 -1.24 -35.88
N GLY A 310 0.20 0.09 -35.66
CA GLY A 310 1.11 1.05 -36.29
C GLY A 310 1.38 2.31 -35.46
N SER A 311 2.66 2.65 -35.26
CA SER A 311 3.15 3.88 -34.62
C SER A 311 4.68 4.00 -34.77
N ILE A 312 5.20 5.18 -35.13
CA ILE A 312 6.49 5.81 -34.75
C ILE A 312 6.70 7.04 -35.64
N GLU A 313 6.63 8.26 -35.08
CA GLU A 313 7.18 9.48 -35.72
C GLU A 313 7.31 10.72 -34.77
N LEU A 314 6.80 10.67 -33.53
CA LEU A 314 6.64 11.85 -32.67
C LEU A 314 7.78 12.08 -31.64
N THR A 315 9.04 11.84 -32.02
CA THR A 315 10.20 11.77 -31.09
C THR A 315 11.16 12.97 -31.18
N ARG A 316 10.65 14.22 -31.11
CA ARG A 316 11.52 15.43 -31.11
C ARG A 316 11.16 16.57 -30.15
N SER A 317 10.36 16.34 -29.09
CA SER A 317 9.97 17.41 -28.16
C SER A 317 9.82 16.98 -26.69
N MET A 318 10.91 16.47 -26.09
CA MET A 318 11.02 16.25 -24.64
C MET A 318 12.42 16.62 -24.11
N ILE A 319 12.52 17.81 -23.52
CA ILE A 319 13.51 18.16 -22.48
C ILE A 319 12.68 18.53 -21.24
N GLY A 320 13.06 18.02 -20.06
CA GLY A 320 12.35 18.30 -18.80
C GLY A 320 11.00 17.59 -18.62
N LYS A 321 10.64 16.63 -19.49
CA LYS A 321 9.46 15.75 -19.29
C LYS A 321 9.93 14.34 -18.95
N MET A 322 9.33 13.73 -17.93
CA MET A 322 9.47 12.29 -17.67
C MET A 322 9.04 11.52 -18.92
N VAL A 323 9.88 10.59 -19.37
CA VAL A 323 9.48 9.58 -20.36
C VAL A 323 8.59 8.57 -19.64
N ILE A 324 7.28 8.73 -19.78
CA ILE A 324 6.29 7.84 -19.20
C ILE A 324 6.07 6.68 -20.17
N ASP A 325 6.50 5.48 -19.80
CA ASP A 325 6.05 4.28 -20.49
C ASP A 325 4.54 4.08 -20.22
N LEU A 326 3.80 3.75 -21.27
CA LEU A 326 2.36 3.49 -21.23
C LEU A 326 2.06 1.99 -21.03
N LYS A 327 3.05 1.11 -21.19
CA LYS A 327 2.95 -0.35 -21.06
C LYS A 327 3.46 -0.89 -19.72
N ASP A 328 4.15 -0.06 -18.93
CA ASP A 328 4.64 -0.40 -17.60
C ASP A 328 3.48 -0.83 -16.66
N PRO A 329 3.49 -2.07 -16.13
CA PRO A 329 2.46 -2.57 -15.23
C PRO A 329 2.54 -1.93 -13.83
N ASP A 330 3.76 -1.64 -13.34
CA ASP A 330 4.04 -1.12 -11.99
C ASP A 330 3.97 0.42 -11.92
N ARG A 331 3.74 1.07 -13.06
CA ARG A 331 3.56 2.52 -13.18
C ARG A 331 2.59 3.06 -12.11
N PRO A 332 2.98 4.07 -11.30
CA PRO A 332 2.09 4.72 -10.34
C PRO A 332 0.81 5.30 -10.98
N ARG A 333 -0.34 4.75 -10.60
CA ARG A 333 -1.68 5.11 -11.10
C ARG A 333 -2.44 5.95 -10.09
N PHE A 334 -2.05 7.21 -9.94
CA PHE A 334 -2.76 8.17 -9.09
C PHE A 334 -4.20 8.39 -9.55
N THR A 335 -5.15 8.29 -8.62
CA THR A 335 -6.53 8.70 -8.81
C THR A 335 -6.63 10.23 -8.97
N MET A 336 -7.75 10.70 -9.53
CA MET A 336 -8.07 12.14 -9.56
C MET A 336 -8.36 12.75 -8.17
N LYS A 337 -8.38 11.93 -7.10
CA LYS A 337 -8.39 12.41 -5.72
C LYS A 337 -6.96 12.69 -5.26
N GLU A 338 -6.07 11.71 -5.35
CA GLU A 338 -4.66 11.84 -4.96
C GLU A 338 -3.94 12.94 -5.75
N LEU A 339 -4.18 13.05 -7.06
CA LEU A 339 -3.59 14.14 -7.86
C LEU A 339 -4.05 15.52 -7.38
N LYS A 340 -5.30 15.67 -6.92
CA LYS A 340 -5.79 16.94 -6.33
C LYS A 340 -5.14 17.19 -4.97
N THR A 341 -5.05 16.17 -4.12
CA THR A 341 -4.37 16.23 -2.81
C THR A 341 -2.92 16.66 -2.98
N VAL A 342 -2.13 15.99 -3.82
CA VAL A 342 -0.72 16.32 -4.07
C VAL A 342 -0.56 17.72 -4.69
N LEU A 343 -1.49 18.17 -5.54
CA LEU A 343 -1.48 19.54 -6.08
C LEU A 343 -1.82 20.59 -5.02
N MET A 344 -2.68 20.28 -4.06
CA MET A 344 -2.99 21.16 -2.91
C MET A 344 -1.81 21.21 -1.94
N GLU A 345 -1.27 20.06 -1.52
CA GLU A 345 -0.08 19.96 -0.67
C GLU A 345 1.11 20.70 -1.28
N ARG A 346 1.38 20.52 -2.58
CA ARG A 346 2.42 21.26 -3.31
C ARG A 346 2.17 22.78 -3.32
N ASN A 347 0.91 23.22 -3.36
CA ASN A 347 0.59 24.65 -3.30
C ASN A 347 0.76 25.21 -1.88
N GLU A 348 0.36 24.46 -0.85
CA GLU A 348 0.53 24.82 0.55
C GLU A 348 2.01 24.87 0.95
N LEU A 349 2.80 23.86 0.55
CA LEU A 349 4.25 23.84 0.73
C LEU A 349 4.94 24.99 -0.01
N LYS A 350 4.42 25.42 -1.16
CA LYS A 350 4.93 26.62 -1.86
C LYS A 350 4.61 27.92 -1.12
N ALA A 351 3.46 28.02 -0.44
CA ALA A 351 3.14 29.18 0.39
C ALA A 351 4.06 29.25 1.61
N LYS A 352 4.22 28.13 2.34
CA LYS A 352 5.13 28.02 3.49
C LYS A 352 6.60 28.23 3.13
N LEU A 353 7.02 27.79 1.94
CA LEU A 353 8.38 28.04 1.45
C LEU A 353 8.62 29.53 1.15
N LEU A 354 7.63 30.24 0.59
CA LEU A 354 7.71 31.69 0.38
C LEU A 354 7.76 32.46 1.71
N GLU A 355 6.94 32.06 2.68
CA GLU A 355 6.92 32.60 4.05
C GLU A 355 8.28 32.44 4.74
N VAL A 356 8.86 31.24 4.70
CA VAL A 356 10.21 30.97 5.25
C VAL A 356 11.32 31.67 4.46
N GLU A 357 11.19 31.84 3.13
CA GLU A 357 12.13 32.64 2.32
C GLU A 357 12.06 34.14 2.67
N GLU A 358 10.89 34.67 3.03
CA GLU A 358 10.71 36.04 3.52
C GLU A 358 11.32 36.22 4.93
N GLU A 359 11.05 35.29 5.86
CA GLU A 359 11.68 35.28 7.19
C GLU A 359 13.21 35.22 7.09
N LEU A 360 13.77 34.28 6.33
CA LEU A 360 15.21 34.16 6.10
C LEU A 360 15.80 35.40 5.42
N THR A 361 15.03 36.09 4.58
CA THR A 361 15.44 37.37 3.99
C THR A 361 15.45 38.50 5.02
N SER A 362 14.57 38.46 6.04
CA SER A 362 14.59 39.42 7.16
C SER A 362 15.80 39.21 8.08
N TYR A 363 16.19 37.96 8.34
CA TYR A 363 17.37 37.60 9.16
C TYR A 363 18.70 37.67 8.41
N ARG A 364 18.69 37.81 7.08
CA ARG A 364 19.91 37.99 6.28
C ARG A 364 20.63 39.29 6.70
N PRO A 365 21.88 39.23 7.19
CA PRO A 365 22.56 40.42 7.68
C PRO A 365 22.71 41.49 6.59
N LYS A 366 22.17 42.68 6.83
CA LYS A 366 22.25 43.84 5.91
C LYS A 366 23.63 44.51 5.89
N TYR A 367 24.66 43.86 6.45
CA TYR A 367 26.01 44.39 6.57
C TYR A 367 26.98 43.67 5.62
N GLN A 368 27.17 44.26 4.44
CA GLN A 368 28.37 44.10 3.63
C GLN A 368 28.97 45.48 3.31
N GLY A 369 29.68 46.03 4.30
CA GLY A 369 30.72 47.05 4.11
C GLY A 369 30.31 48.45 3.63
N GLU A 370 29.88 49.31 4.55
CA GLU A 370 30.20 50.75 4.50
C GLU A 370 30.11 51.35 5.92
N ASP A 371 30.99 52.30 6.26
CA ASP A 371 31.07 52.90 7.59
C ASP A 371 29.96 53.95 7.82
N LEU A 372 29.23 53.82 8.92
CA LEU A 372 28.20 54.78 9.36
C LEU A 372 28.76 55.72 10.44
N PRO A 373 28.90 57.04 10.18
CA PRO A 373 29.48 57.96 11.15
C PRO A 373 28.57 58.18 12.37
N VAL A 374 29.05 57.83 13.57
CA VAL A 374 28.39 58.16 14.83
C VAL A 374 28.70 59.61 15.20
N HIS A 375 27.70 60.49 15.12
CA HIS A 375 27.82 61.87 15.62
C HIS A 375 26.58 62.29 16.42
N GLY A 376 26.70 62.23 17.75
CA GLY A 376 25.74 62.86 18.67
C GLY A 376 26.09 64.34 18.88
N PRO A 377 25.14 65.20 19.29
CA PRO A 377 25.41 66.61 19.57
C PRO A 377 26.46 66.79 20.67
N ILE A 378 27.48 67.62 20.41
CA ILE A 378 28.51 67.97 21.39
C ILE A 378 27.93 68.93 22.43
N ASN A 379 28.13 68.62 23.71
CA ASN A 379 27.77 69.51 24.82
C ASN A 379 28.58 70.81 24.77
N ARG A 380 27.89 71.95 24.95
CA ARG A 380 28.50 73.29 24.99
C ARG A 380 29.17 73.51 26.34
N GLU A 381 30.44 73.93 26.36
CA GLU A 381 31.19 74.13 27.59
C GLU A 381 30.66 75.31 28.44
N PRO A 382 30.79 75.30 29.78
CA PRO A 382 30.33 76.38 30.65
C PRO A 382 31.09 77.71 30.44
N ASP A 383 30.37 78.83 30.54
CA ASP A 383 30.88 80.18 30.27
C ASP A 383 32.07 80.61 31.15
N GLU A 384 32.30 79.95 32.30
CA GLU A 384 33.45 80.24 33.19
C GLU A 384 34.82 80.01 32.51
N LYS A 385 34.90 79.12 31.51
CA LYS A 385 36.10 78.93 30.69
C LYS A 385 36.37 80.10 29.74
N VAL A 386 35.34 80.87 29.37
CA VAL A 386 35.41 81.86 28.27
C VAL A 386 36.01 83.19 28.74
N TYR A 387 35.89 83.54 30.02
CA TYR A 387 36.39 84.82 30.56
C TYR A 387 37.20 84.70 31.87
N PRO A 388 38.42 84.13 31.82
CA PRO A 388 39.27 83.98 33.00
C PRO A 388 39.83 85.33 33.48
N GLY A 389 39.16 86.00 34.42
CA GLY A 389 39.70 87.21 35.05
C GLY A 389 38.72 88.07 35.86
N HIS A 390 37.41 88.04 35.54
CA HIS A 390 36.41 88.89 36.20
C HIS A 390 35.95 88.35 37.57
N ARG A 391 36.89 88.23 38.52
CA ARG A 391 36.55 88.01 39.93
C ARG A 391 35.89 89.27 40.50
N LYS A 392 34.57 89.23 40.62
CA LYS A 392 33.76 90.26 41.28
C LYS A 392 34.24 90.42 42.74
N PRO A 393 34.32 91.65 43.30
CA PRO A 393 34.65 91.84 44.71
C PRO A 393 33.60 91.15 45.57
N SER A 394 34.06 90.39 46.57
CA SER A 394 33.22 89.45 47.32
C SER A 394 32.18 90.17 48.19
N GLY A 395 31.17 89.42 48.66
CA GLY A 395 30.06 90.00 49.37
C GLY A 395 30.48 90.51 50.76
N ILE A 396 31.33 89.76 51.48
CA ILE A 396 31.78 90.15 52.82
C ILE A 396 32.60 91.44 52.78
N ARG A 397 33.36 91.69 51.70
CA ARG A 397 34.05 92.97 51.47
C ARG A 397 33.08 94.14 51.39
N LYS A 398 31.97 93.98 50.66
CA LYS A 398 30.95 95.01 50.52
C LYS A 398 30.14 95.21 51.80
N PHE A 399 29.82 94.12 52.49
CA PHE A 399 29.07 94.13 53.74
C PHE A 399 29.87 94.76 54.89
N THR A 400 31.12 94.36 55.06
CA THR A 400 32.03 94.99 56.04
C THR A 400 32.28 96.46 55.70
N LEU A 401 32.62 96.81 54.45
CA LEU A 401 32.77 98.21 54.06
C LEU A 401 31.48 99.01 54.24
N PHE A 402 30.30 98.45 53.98
CA PHE A 402 29.02 99.14 54.25
C PHE A 402 28.80 99.41 55.75
N ILE A 403 29.09 98.43 56.62
CA ILE A 403 29.04 98.60 58.08
C ILE A 403 30.06 99.67 58.54
N PHE A 404 31.28 99.64 58.00
CA PHE A 404 32.35 100.55 58.42
C PHE A 404 32.26 101.96 57.81
N ASP A 405 31.77 102.12 56.58
CA ASP A 405 31.42 103.42 55.99
C ASP A 405 30.29 104.10 56.80
N SER A 406 29.35 103.31 57.32
CA SER A 406 28.31 103.78 58.25
C SER A 406 28.85 104.16 59.64
N LEU A 407 30.06 103.74 60.01
CA LEU A 407 30.73 104.07 61.27
C LEU A 407 31.68 105.26 61.16
N PHE A 408 32.18 105.59 59.95
CA PHE A 408 33.12 106.71 59.75
C PHE A 408 32.53 107.93 59.02
N GLY A 409 31.44 107.77 58.26
CA GLY A 409 30.73 108.87 57.62
C GLY A 409 31.29 109.29 56.25
N SER A 410 30.39 109.42 55.28
CA SER A 410 30.67 109.63 53.85
C SER A 410 31.61 110.81 53.55
N SER A 411 32.88 110.51 53.22
CA SER A 411 33.93 111.54 53.07
C SER A 411 34.96 111.27 51.95
N SER A 412 34.55 110.73 50.80
CA SER A 412 35.28 110.95 49.53
C SER A 412 34.38 110.91 48.29
N SER A 413 34.69 111.75 47.30
CA SER A 413 33.87 111.97 46.11
C SER A 413 34.32 111.17 44.89
N SER A 414 33.38 110.94 43.97
CA SER A 414 33.62 110.19 42.74
C SER A 414 34.50 110.95 41.73
N SER A 415 35.23 110.20 40.90
CA SER A 415 35.89 110.71 39.70
C SER A 415 35.82 109.68 38.58
N SER A 416 34.87 109.88 37.68
CA SER A 416 34.66 109.04 36.51
C SER A 416 35.69 109.35 35.41
N ARG A 417 36.34 108.31 34.87
CA ARG A 417 37.05 108.37 33.60
C ARG A 417 36.23 107.63 32.54
N SER A 418 35.73 108.37 31.55
CA SER A 418 35.26 107.78 30.31
C SER A 418 36.42 107.10 29.57
N ARG A 419 36.16 105.94 28.96
CA ARG A 419 37.02 105.36 27.94
C ARG A 419 36.47 105.75 26.58
N THR A 420 37.36 106.11 25.65
CA THR A 420 37.09 106.16 24.22
C THR A 420 37.34 104.79 23.62
N ASP A 421 36.52 104.37 22.67
CA ASP A 421 36.72 103.13 21.92
C ASP A 421 37.98 103.19 21.04
N SER A 422 38.46 102.01 20.64
CA SER A 422 39.55 101.86 19.67
C SER A 422 39.42 100.49 18.99
N GLU A 423 38.93 100.48 17.76
CA GLU A 423 38.86 99.29 16.91
C GLU A 423 40.28 98.87 16.49
N ILE A 424 40.54 97.56 16.45
CA ILE A 424 41.68 96.95 15.76
C ILE A 424 41.16 95.70 15.02
N CYS A 425 41.74 95.44 13.84
CA CYS A 425 41.37 94.43 12.85
C CYS A 425 41.35 92.98 13.36
#